data_AF-A0A537VJ13-F1
#
_entry.id   AF-A0A537VJ13-F1
#
_cell.length_a   1.000
_cell.length_b   1.000
_cell.length_c   1.000
_cell.angle_alpha   90.00
_cell.angle_beta   90.00
_cell.angle_gamma   90.00
#
_symmetry.space_group_name_H-M   'P 1'
#
loop_
_entity.id
_entity.type
_entity.pdbx_description
1 polymer ?
#
loop_
_entity_poly.entity_id
_entity_poly.type
_entity_poly.pdbx_seq_one_letter_code
_entity_poly.pdbx_strand_id
1 'polypeptide(L)'
;MRFRLPQRINLVSSILWGLRIVVAVLVLAGSWATLSSGKLSPDAWRELIVFGIAQGSVYALIALGYTLVYGVLFMINFAHGDVFMTGAMTAFFVARNFGESGFLNANPIVALLIIFAVSMLTSMLVAIALERIAYRPLRRAPRLVPLITAIGASLFISNSVRGIYGEQSQTYPSIDVLQGRLDLFGIPILKTQALVIVSAVVLMIALVYFVERTRTGRAMRAVSEDKDVAALMGINV
;
A
#
# COMPACT_ATOMS: atom_id res chain seq x y z
N MET A 1 2.50 28.21 30.58
CA MET A 1 1.14 27.87 30.13
C MET A 1 0.57 29.07 29.36
N ARG A 2 0.73 29.14 28.03
CA ARG A 2 0.22 30.27 27.21
C ARG A 2 -1.22 29.97 26.80
N PHE A 3 -2.17 30.68 27.38
CA PHE A 3 -3.57 30.70 26.94
C PHE A 3 -3.63 31.19 25.48
N ARG A 4 -4.07 30.33 24.55
CA ARG A 4 -4.44 30.75 23.19
C ARG A 4 -5.80 31.43 23.27
N LEU A 5 -5.85 32.72 22.98
CA LEU A 5 -7.10 33.49 22.82
C LEU A 5 -7.97 32.86 21.71
N PRO A 6 -9.30 32.91 21.81
CA PRO A 6 -10.21 32.38 20.79
C PRO A 6 -9.99 33.10 19.46
N GLN A 7 -9.78 32.32 18.38
CA GLN A 7 -9.64 32.86 17.02
C GLN A 7 -10.90 33.66 16.66
N ARG A 8 -10.75 34.92 16.27
CA ARG A 8 -11.84 35.70 15.69
C ARG A 8 -12.35 34.97 14.45
N ILE A 9 -13.67 34.81 14.34
CA ILE A 9 -14.32 34.12 13.23
C ILE A 9 -14.06 34.94 11.96
N ASN A 10 -13.15 34.48 11.12
CA ASN A 10 -12.85 35.09 9.82
C ASN A 10 -13.81 34.53 8.75
N LEU A 11 -14.17 35.31 7.72
CA LEU A 11 -15.05 34.89 6.62
C LEU A 11 -14.66 33.51 6.04
N VAL A 12 -13.36 33.30 5.84
CA VAL A 12 -12.79 32.03 5.35
C VAL A 12 -13.10 30.87 6.31
N SER A 13 -12.99 31.08 7.62
CA SER A 13 -13.30 30.04 8.61
C SER A 13 -14.79 29.67 8.62
N SER A 14 -15.68 30.65 8.44
CA SER A 14 -17.12 30.42 8.32
C SER A 14 -17.46 29.63 7.06
N ILE A 15 -16.83 29.97 5.92
CA ILE A 15 -17.00 29.23 4.65
C ILE A 15 -16.54 27.78 4.80
N LEU A 16 -15.37 27.54 5.39
CA LEU A 16 -14.84 26.19 5.59
C LEU A 16 -15.70 25.36 6.53
N TRP A 17 -16.23 25.95 7.61
CA TRP A 17 -17.19 25.28 8.49
C TRP A 17 -18.50 24.96 7.79
N GLY A 18 -19.02 25.89 6.98
CA GLY A 18 -20.20 25.67 6.14
C GLY A 18 -20.00 24.49 5.19
N LEU A 19 -18.88 24.45 4.47
CA LEU A 19 -18.55 23.35 3.55
C LEU A 19 -18.48 22.01 4.28
N ARG A 20 -17.84 21.95 5.45
CA ARG A 20 -17.75 20.72 6.26
C ARG A 20 -19.12 20.20 6.68
N ILE A 21 -20.00 21.10 7.13
CA ILE A 21 -21.37 20.75 7.53
C ILE A 21 -22.14 20.24 6.31
N VAL A 22 -22.05 20.94 5.17
CA VAL A 22 -22.73 20.51 3.92
C VAL A 22 -22.27 19.11 3.52
N VAL A 23 -20.96 18.86 3.48
CA VAL A 23 -20.42 17.52 3.14
C VAL A 23 -20.91 16.47 4.14
N ALA A 24 -20.87 16.76 5.44
CA ALA A 24 -21.34 15.82 6.46
C ALA A 24 -22.84 15.52 6.30
N VAL A 25 -23.67 16.52 6.06
CA VAL A 25 -25.12 16.35 5.83
C VAL A 25 -25.37 15.54 4.57
N LEU A 26 -24.67 15.81 3.47
CA LEU A 26 -24.80 15.04 2.23
C LEU A 26 -24.42 13.55 2.43
N VAL A 27 -23.33 13.28 3.15
CA VAL A 27 -22.90 11.91 3.45
C VAL A 27 -23.92 11.21 4.33
N LEU A 28 -24.41 11.86 5.39
CA LEU A 28 -25.39 11.27 6.31
C LEU A 28 -26.73 11.04 5.62
N ALA A 29 -27.22 12.02 4.85
CA ALA A 29 -28.47 11.91 4.10
C ALA A 29 -28.37 10.83 3.00
N GLY A 30 -27.26 10.76 2.26
CA GLY A 30 -27.03 9.72 1.27
C GLY A 30 -26.92 8.33 1.88
N SER A 31 -26.23 8.21 3.01
CA SER A 31 -26.12 6.94 3.76
C SER A 31 -27.49 6.50 4.27
N TRP A 32 -28.23 7.41 4.90
CA TRP A 32 -29.58 7.15 5.39
C TRP A 32 -30.53 6.75 4.26
N ALA A 33 -30.54 7.49 3.16
CA ALA A 33 -31.35 7.18 1.99
C ALA A 33 -31.02 5.80 1.40
N THR A 34 -29.75 5.42 1.39
CA THR A 34 -29.31 4.09 0.93
C THR A 34 -29.81 2.99 1.86
N LEU A 35 -29.64 3.17 3.18
CA LEU A 35 -30.11 2.23 4.21
C LEU A 35 -31.65 2.08 4.19
N SER A 36 -32.37 3.18 4.05
CA SER A 36 -33.85 3.18 4.03
C SER A 36 -34.43 2.69 2.71
N SER A 37 -33.65 2.67 1.63
CA SER A 37 -34.14 2.24 0.31
C SER A 37 -34.41 0.74 0.20
N GLY A 38 -33.94 -0.08 1.16
CA GLY A 38 -34.11 -1.54 1.13
C GLY A 38 -33.45 -2.24 -0.05
N LYS A 39 -32.64 -1.54 -0.86
CA LYS A 39 -32.00 -2.06 -2.08
C LYS A 39 -30.92 -3.10 -1.81
N LEU A 40 -30.33 -3.08 -0.62
CA LEU A 40 -29.27 -4.00 -0.19
C LEU A 40 -29.84 -5.02 0.78
N SER A 41 -29.73 -6.30 0.45
CA SER A 41 -30.08 -7.40 1.35
C SER A 41 -29.12 -7.43 2.57
N PRO A 42 -29.52 -8.04 3.70
CA PRO A 42 -28.62 -8.25 4.84
C PRO A 42 -27.32 -8.96 4.46
N ASP A 43 -27.37 -9.89 3.49
CA ASP A 43 -26.21 -10.60 2.99
C ASP A 43 -25.28 -9.70 2.17
N ALA A 44 -25.83 -8.78 1.39
CA ALA A 44 -25.04 -7.79 0.65
C ALA A 44 -24.25 -6.88 1.60
N TRP A 45 -24.81 -6.53 2.76
CA TRP A 45 -24.10 -5.77 3.79
C TRP A 45 -22.94 -6.56 4.40
N ARG A 46 -23.13 -7.87 4.64
CA ARG A 46 -22.05 -8.76 5.13
C ARG A 46 -20.92 -8.87 4.10
N GLU A 47 -21.26 -9.08 2.83
CA GLU A 47 -20.28 -9.11 1.73
C GLU A 47 -19.50 -7.80 1.62
N LEU A 48 -20.17 -6.64 1.78
CA LEU A 48 -19.52 -5.33 1.71
C LEU A 48 -18.53 -5.10 2.86
N ILE A 49 -18.85 -5.55 4.08
CA ILE A 49 -17.93 -5.49 5.22
C ILE A 49 -16.68 -6.30 4.93
N VAL A 50 -16.84 -7.54 4.44
CA VAL A 50 -15.72 -8.42 4.08
C VAL A 50 -14.87 -7.80 2.97
N PHE A 51 -15.52 -7.26 1.93
CA PHE A 51 -14.84 -6.54 0.86
C PHE A 51 -14.04 -5.35 1.41
N GLY A 52 -14.63 -4.56 2.31
CA GLY A 52 -13.97 -3.44 2.97
C GLY A 52 -12.75 -3.87 3.80
N ILE A 53 -12.85 -4.98 4.54
CA ILE A 53 -11.72 -5.56 5.30
C ILE A 53 -10.61 -6.03 4.36
N ALA A 54 -10.95 -6.72 3.26
CA ALA A 54 -9.97 -7.17 2.27
C ALA A 54 -9.23 -5.98 1.63
N GLN A 55 -9.97 -4.95 1.22
CA GLN A 55 -9.39 -3.74 0.63
C GLN A 55 -8.55 -2.97 1.66
N GLY A 56 -9.06 -2.85 2.89
CA GLY A 56 -8.35 -2.23 4.01
C GLY A 56 -7.06 -2.96 4.37
N SER A 57 -7.00 -4.28 4.21
CA SER A 57 -5.80 -5.09 4.44
C SER A 57 -4.68 -4.74 3.46
N VAL A 58 -5.02 -4.52 2.18
CA VAL A 58 -4.06 -4.04 1.17
C VAL A 58 -3.58 -2.64 1.52
N TYR A 59 -4.49 -1.73 1.89
CA TYR A 59 -4.11 -0.38 2.30
C TYR A 59 -3.27 -0.34 3.57
N ALA A 60 -3.54 -1.23 4.53
CA ALA A 60 -2.74 -1.36 5.74
C ALA A 60 -1.30 -1.79 5.43
N LEU A 61 -1.10 -2.76 4.53
CA LEU A 61 0.24 -3.15 4.07
C LEU A 61 0.98 -2.00 3.39
N ILE A 62 0.30 -1.26 2.50
CA ILE A 62 0.90 -0.11 1.81
C ILE A 62 1.28 0.98 2.82
N ALA A 63 0.40 1.27 3.78
CA ALA A 63 0.66 2.26 4.82
C ALA A 63 1.81 1.83 5.74
N LEU A 64 1.87 0.56 6.12
CA LEU A 64 2.95 -0.03 6.92
C LEU A 64 4.30 0.07 6.19
N GLY A 65 4.34 -0.20 4.88
CA GLY A 65 5.54 0.00 4.06
C GLY A 65 5.97 1.47 3.99
N TYR A 66 5.02 2.38 3.73
CA TYR A 66 5.30 3.81 3.64
C TYR A 66 5.81 4.39 4.97
N THR A 67 5.17 4.03 6.08
CA THR A 67 5.56 4.48 7.43
C THR A 67 6.93 3.96 7.84
N LEU A 68 7.29 2.73 7.47
CA LEU A 68 8.62 2.17 7.72
C LEU A 68 9.70 2.95 6.96
N VAL A 69 9.51 3.15 5.65
CA VAL A 69 10.49 3.85 4.81
C VAL A 69 10.68 5.29 5.27
N TYR A 70 9.58 6.00 5.55
CA TYR A 70 9.63 7.35 6.09
C TYR A 70 10.26 7.37 7.48
N GLY A 71 9.95 6.41 8.34
CA GLY A 71 10.49 6.32 9.70
C GLY A 71 12.01 6.13 9.74
N VAL A 72 12.59 5.48 8.73
CA VAL A 72 14.06 5.27 8.66
C VAL A 72 14.77 6.39 7.89
N LEU A 73 14.21 6.85 6.77
CA LEU A 73 14.89 7.81 5.89
C LEU A 73 14.51 9.27 6.16
N PHE A 74 13.41 9.53 6.87
CA PHE A 74 12.82 10.85 7.06
C PHE A 74 12.56 11.63 5.76
N MET A 75 12.45 10.92 4.63
CA MET A 75 12.21 11.47 3.30
C MET A 75 10.82 11.07 2.83
N ILE A 76 10.05 12.05 2.35
CA ILE A 76 8.74 11.80 1.74
C ILE A 76 8.97 11.07 0.41
N ASN A 77 8.50 9.83 0.31
CA ASN A 77 8.66 8.99 -0.88
C ASN A 77 7.35 8.89 -1.67
N PHE A 78 7.14 9.80 -2.63
CA PHE A 78 5.97 9.75 -3.52
C PHE A 78 5.98 8.57 -4.49
N ALA A 79 7.16 8.02 -4.82
CA ALA A 79 7.31 6.92 -5.77
C ALA A 79 6.99 5.54 -5.15
N HIS A 80 6.63 5.47 -3.86
CA HIS A 80 6.35 4.19 -3.20
C HIS A 80 5.21 3.40 -3.87
N GLY A 81 4.16 4.10 -4.31
CA GLY A 81 3.07 3.49 -5.08
C GLY A 81 3.53 2.94 -6.44
N ASP A 82 4.45 3.65 -7.11
CA ASP A 82 4.97 3.22 -8.42
C ASP A 82 5.89 2.00 -8.31
N VAL A 83 6.65 1.89 -7.21
CA VAL A 83 7.45 0.69 -6.91
C VAL A 83 6.55 -0.53 -6.72
N PHE A 84 5.43 -0.36 -6.00
CA PHE A 84 4.43 -1.41 -5.83
C PHE A 84 3.77 -1.79 -7.16
N MET A 85 3.34 -0.79 -7.93
CA MET A 85 2.74 -0.97 -9.26
C MET A 85 3.68 -1.72 -10.20
N THR A 86 4.97 -1.36 -10.24
CA THR A 86 5.94 -2.00 -11.13
C THR A 86 6.09 -3.49 -10.81
N GLY A 87 6.21 -3.85 -9.52
CA GLY A 87 6.27 -5.25 -9.11
C GLY A 87 4.99 -6.03 -9.43
N ALA A 88 3.82 -5.42 -9.21
CA ALA A 88 2.55 -6.04 -9.58
C ALA A 88 2.42 -6.23 -11.10
N MET A 89 2.75 -5.21 -11.90
CA MET A 89 2.67 -5.30 -13.36
C MET A 89 3.64 -6.33 -13.93
N THR A 90 4.90 -6.38 -13.48
CA THR A 90 5.84 -7.40 -13.95
C THR A 90 5.36 -8.81 -13.60
N ALA A 91 4.84 -9.01 -12.40
CA ALA A 91 4.28 -10.30 -11.97
C ALA A 91 3.00 -10.67 -12.73
N PHE A 92 2.21 -9.70 -13.17
CA PHE A 92 1.03 -9.93 -14.02
C PHE A 92 1.41 -10.60 -15.34
N PHE A 93 2.48 -10.17 -16.02
CA PHE A 93 2.91 -10.81 -17.27
C PHE A 93 3.34 -12.27 -17.05
N VAL A 94 4.00 -12.56 -15.93
CA VAL A 94 4.32 -13.94 -15.55
C VAL A 94 3.04 -14.75 -15.32
N ALA A 95 2.09 -14.19 -14.56
CA ALA A 95 0.79 -14.83 -14.32
C ALA A 95 0.04 -15.10 -15.63
N ARG A 96 0.02 -14.14 -16.56
CA ARG A 96 -0.62 -14.27 -17.87
C ARG A 96 -0.01 -15.42 -18.69
N ASN A 97 1.31 -15.48 -18.79
CA ASN A 97 2.00 -16.58 -19.49
C ASN A 97 1.71 -17.94 -18.83
N PHE A 98 1.65 -18.00 -17.50
CA PHE A 98 1.24 -19.22 -16.79
C PHE A 98 -0.23 -19.58 -17.00
N GLY A 99 -1.11 -18.60 -17.16
CA GLY A 99 -2.51 -18.80 -17.53
C GLY A 99 -2.66 -19.38 -18.93
N GLU A 100 -2.00 -18.77 -19.93
CA GLU A 100 -2.05 -19.20 -21.33
C GLU A 100 -1.44 -20.60 -21.56
N SER A 101 -0.40 -20.96 -20.80
CA SER A 101 0.21 -22.31 -20.83
C SER A 101 -0.52 -23.36 -19.99
N GLY A 102 -1.53 -22.98 -19.22
CA GLY A 102 -2.23 -23.87 -18.27
C GLY A 102 -1.43 -24.23 -17.01
N PHE A 103 -0.17 -23.80 -16.89
CA PHE A 103 0.69 -24.05 -15.73
C PHE A 103 0.08 -23.55 -14.42
N LEU A 104 -0.63 -22.41 -14.50
CA LEU A 104 -1.28 -21.76 -13.37
C LEU A 104 -2.36 -22.64 -12.70
N ASN A 105 -3.10 -23.44 -13.48
CA ASN A 105 -4.10 -24.38 -12.97
C ASN A 105 -3.50 -25.75 -12.66
N ALA A 106 -2.47 -26.18 -13.40
CA ALA A 106 -1.78 -27.44 -13.15
C ALA A 106 -0.98 -27.43 -11.83
N ASN A 107 -0.32 -26.31 -11.50
CA ASN A 107 0.55 -26.18 -10.33
C ASN A 107 0.29 -24.86 -9.57
N PRO A 108 -0.91 -24.68 -8.98
CA PRO A 108 -1.37 -23.38 -8.48
C PRO A 108 -0.49 -22.82 -7.35
N ILE A 109 -0.02 -23.66 -6.43
CA ILE A 109 0.82 -23.22 -5.31
C ILE A 109 2.18 -22.72 -5.82
N VAL A 110 2.83 -23.50 -6.70
CA VAL A 110 4.14 -23.15 -7.25
C VAL A 110 4.04 -21.89 -8.12
N ALA A 111 3.00 -21.79 -8.96
CA ALA A 111 2.74 -20.60 -9.75
C ALA A 111 2.56 -19.36 -8.88
N LEU A 112 1.75 -19.44 -7.81
CA LEU A 112 1.55 -18.33 -6.87
C LEU A 112 2.86 -17.91 -6.18
N LEU A 113 3.68 -18.87 -5.73
CA LEU A 113 4.97 -18.56 -5.11
C LEU A 113 5.92 -17.86 -6.08
N ILE A 114 5.96 -18.29 -7.35
CA ILE A 114 6.78 -17.64 -8.39
C ILE A 114 6.26 -16.24 -8.68
N ILE A 115 4.95 -16.05 -8.87
CA ILE A 115 4.34 -14.73 -9.11
C ILE A 115 4.65 -13.78 -7.95
N PHE A 116 4.50 -14.26 -6.71
CA PHE A 116 4.82 -13.50 -5.51
C PHE A 116 6.31 -13.13 -5.44
N ALA A 117 7.21 -14.10 -5.70
CA ALA A 117 8.65 -13.87 -5.71
C ALA A 117 9.07 -12.86 -6.80
N VAL A 118 8.54 -12.97 -8.02
CA VAL A 118 8.81 -12.03 -9.11
C VAL A 118 8.34 -10.62 -8.74
N SER A 119 7.16 -10.51 -8.13
CA SER A 119 6.63 -9.22 -7.67
C SER A 119 7.56 -8.58 -6.64
N MET A 120 7.93 -9.34 -5.60
CA MET A 120 8.84 -8.89 -4.55
C MET A 120 10.21 -8.49 -5.09
N LEU A 121 10.82 -9.34 -5.93
CA LEU A 121 12.15 -9.09 -6.49
C LEU A 121 12.16 -7.84 -7.37
N THR A 122 11.16 -7.68 -8.24
CA THR A 122 11.04 -6.49 -9.08
C THR A 122 10.88 -5.23 -8.23
N SER A 123 9.95 -5.21 -7.27
CA SER A 123 9.76 -4.06 -6.38
C SER A 123 11.02 -3.76 -5.57
N MET A 124 11.73 -4.78 -5.07
CA MET A 124 12.99 -4.62 -4.36
C MET A 124 14.07 -3.99 -5.25
N LEU A 125 14.25 -4.48 -6.47
CA LEU A 125 15.26 -3.97 -7.40
C LEU A 125 14.97 -2.52 -7.78
N VAL A 126 13.72 -2.19 -8.09
CA VAL A 126 13.31 -0.80 -8.40
C VAL A 126 13.51 0.11 -7.18
N ALA A 127 13.13 -0.35 -5.98
CA ALA A 127 13.35 0.42 -4.76
C ALA A 127 14.84 0.68 -4.48
N ILE A 128 15.70 -0.32 -4.68
CA ILE A 128 17.16 -0.18 -4.52
C ILE A 128 17.73 0.77 -5.57
N ALA A 129 17.31 0.66 -6.84
CA ALA A 129 17.74 1.56 -7.90
C ALA A 129 17.34 3.00 -7.59
N LEU A 130 16.10 3.20 -7.13
CA LEU A 130 15.59 4.50 -6.72
C LEU A 130 16.36 5.08 -5.53
N GLU A 131 16.62 4.27 -4.50
CA GLU A 131 17.45 4.68 -3.37
C GLU A 131 18.83 5.13 -3.84
N ARG A 132 19.51 4.33 -4.65
CA ARG A 132 20.90 4.59 -5.05
C ARG A 132 21.03 5.80 -5.97
N ILE A 133 20.12 5.94 -6.93
CA ILE A 133 20.22 6.93 -8.01
C ILE A 133 19.56 8.24 -7.59
N ALA A 134 18.37 8.19 -6.97
CA ALA A 134 17.56 9.38 -6.72
C ALA A 134 17.74 9.91 -5.29
N TYR A 135 17.72 9.05 -4.27
CA TYR A 135 17.65 9.50 -2.88
C TYR A 135 18.98 9.61 -2.18
N ARG A 136 19.87 8.63 -2.34
CA ARG A 136 21.18 8.58 -1.66
C ARG A 136 22.05 9.80 -1.93
N PRO A 137 22.13 10.34 -3.17
CA PRO A 137 22.92 11.55 -3.43
C PRO A 137 22.39 12.80 -2.71
N LEU A 138 21.10 12.81 -2.37
CA LEU A 138 20.38 13.98 -1.85
C LEU A 138 20.20 13.94 -0.33
N ARG A 139 20.80 12.98 0.39
CA ARG A 139 20.65 12.84 1.85
C ARG A 139 21.08 14.08 2.65
N ARG A 140 21.96 14.92 2.10
CA ARG A 140 22.43 16.18 2.73
C ARG A 140 21.76 17.43 2.13
N ALA A 141 20.88 17.26 1.14
CA ALA A 141 20.23 18.38 0.48
C ALA A 141 19.08 18.96 1.35
N PRO A 142 18.67 20.22 1.13
CA PRO A 142 17.50 20.79 1.78
C PRO A 142 16.25 19.94 1.53
N ARG A 143 15.35 19.85 2.52
CA ARG A 143 14.18 18.93 2.53
C ARG A 143 13.28 19.00 1.29
N LEU A 144 13.22 20.15 0.61
CA LEU A 144 12.44 20.32 -0.61
C LEU A 144 13.03 19.59 -1.82
N VAL A 145 14.35 19.43 -1.89
CA VAL A 145 15.02 18.82 -3.05
C VAL A 145 14.68 17.32 -3.18
N PRO A 146 14.78 16.50 -2.12
CA PRO A 146 14.27 15.12 -2.13
C PRO A 146 12.81 14.97 -2.55
N LEU A 147 11.96 15.92 -2.18
CA LEU A 147 10.54 15.89 -2.52
C LEU A 147 10.33 16.06 -4.03
N ILE A 148 11.00 17.05 -4.63
CA ILE A 148 10.95 17.27 -6.09
C ILE A 148 11.50 16.04 -6.82
N THR A 149 12.61 15.49 -6.34
CA THR A 149 13.19 14.26 -6.92
C THR A 149 12.27 13.07 -6.79
N ALA A 150 11.56 12.90 -5.66
CA ALA A 150 10.60 11.83 -5.49
C ALA A 150 9.43 11.93 -6.48
N ILE A 151 8.92 13.15 -6.73
CA ILE A 151 7.88 13.40 -7.74
C ILE A 151 8.42 13.09 -9.14
N GLY A 152 9.63 13.58 -9.47
CA GLY A 152 10.26 13.31 -10.76
C GLY A 152 10.48 11.81 -11.01
N ALA A 153 10.91 11.07 -9.99
CA ALA A 153 11.09 9.63 -10.08
C ALA A 153 9.76 8.89 -10.21
N SER A 154 8.71 9.31 -9.48
CA SER A 154 7.36 8.78 -9.61
C SER A 154 6.84 8.94 -11.04
N LEU A 155 6.96 10.14 -11.62
CA LEU A 155 6.60 10.40 -13.01
C LEU A 155 7.44 9.56 -13.98
N PHE A 156 8.74 9.41 -13.74
CA PHE A 156 9.60 8.58 -14.59
C PHE A 156 9.16 7.11 -14.56
N ILE A 157 8.95 6.53 -13.37
CA ILE A 157 8.56 5.12 -13.24
C ILE A 157 7.16 4.90 -13.85
N SER A 158 6.19 5.73 -13.49
CA SER A 158 4.82 5.61 -14.02
C SER A 158 4.77 5.71 -15.54
N ASN A 159 5.47 6.67 -16.15
CA ASN A 159 5.53 6.79 -17.61
C ASN A 159 6.34 5.67 -18.26
N SER A 160 7.39 5.17 -17.61
CA SER A 160 8.16 4.02 -18.11
C SER A 160 7.31 2.75 -18.14
N VAL A 161 6.60 2.47 -17.05
CA VAL A 161 5.65 1.34 -16.95
C VAL A 161 4.54 1.50 -18.00
N ARG A 162 3.98 2.70 -18.15
CA ARG A 162 2.97 3.00 -19.17
C ARG A 162 3.49 2.75 -20.59
N GLY A 163 4.74 3.11 -20.89
CA GLY A 163 5.37 2.87 -22.19
C GLY A 163 5.68 1.40 -22.47
N ILE A 164 6.08 0.63 -21.45
CA ILE A 164 6.45 -0.78 -21.59
C ILE A 164 5.21 -1.69 -21.63
N TYR A 165 4.23 -1.41 -20.77
CA TYR A 165 3.09 -2.30 -20.51
C TYR A 165 1.75 -1.80 -21.06
N GLY A 166 1.69 -0.54 -21.48
CA GLY A 166 0.46 0.11 -21.96
C GLY A 166 -0.36 0.77 -20.86
N GLU A 167 -1.49 1.36 -21.26
CA GLU A 167 -2.36 2.18 -20.39
C GLU A 167 -3.61 1.43 -19.90
N GLN A 168 -3.82 0.22 -20.43
CA GLN A 168 -5.05 -0.53 -20.19
C GLN A 168 -5.05 -1.16 -18.79
N SER A 169 -6.24 -1.23 -18.19
CA SER A 169 -6.44 -1.97 -16.94
C SER A 169 -6.22 -3.46 -17.19
N GLN A 170 -5.24 -4.03 -16.48
CA GLN A 170 -4.90 -5.45 -16.58
C GLN A 170 -5.55 -6.23 -15.45
N THR A 171 -6.24 -7.33 -15.79
CA THR A 171 -6.86 -8.22 -14.81
C THR A 171 -6.09 -9.53 -14.76
N TYR A 172 -5.60 -9.90 -13.57
CA TYR A 172 -4.90 -11.18 -13.36
C TYR A 172 -5.75 -12.37 -13.82
N PRO A 173 -5.15 -13.39 -14.45
CA PRO A 173 -5.87 -14.60 -14.82
C PRO A 173 -6.42 -15.31 -13.59
N SER A 174 -7.62 -15.88 -13.73
CA SER A 174 -8.28 -16.62 -12.66
C SER A 174 -7.60 -17.97 -12.41
N ILE A 175 -7.33 -18.29 -11.14
CA ILE A 175 -6.84 -19.60 -10.70
C ILE A 175 -8.04 -20.41 -10.21
N ASP A 176 -8.30 -21.59 -10.78
CA ASP A 176 -9.50 -22.39 -10.48
C ASP A 176 -9.66 -22.69 -8.99
N VAL A 177 -8.56 -22.96 -8.29
CA VAL A 177 -8.57 -23.21 -6.82
C VAL A 177 -9.07 -22.01 -6.03
N LEU A 178 -8.79 -20.79 -6.50
CA LEU A 178 -9.19 -19.53 -5.87
C LEU A 178 -10.55 -19.03 -6.38
N GLN A 179 -11.18 -19.73 -7.32
CA GLN A 179 -12.55 -19.42 -7.71
C GLN A 179 -13.55 -19.88 -6.64
N GLY A 180 -14.65 -19.13 -6.55
CA GLY A 180 -15.75 -19.41 -5.64
C GLY A 180 -15.64 -18.72 -4.28
N ARG A 181 -16.57 -19.11 -3.41
CA ARG A 181 -16.80 -18.51 -2.10
C ARG A 181 -16.58 -19.56 -1.01
N LEU A 182 -16.05 -19.13 0.12
CA LEU A 182 -16.02 -19.85 1.38
C LEU A 182 -17.17 -19.33 2.22
N ASP A 183 -17.97 -20.22 2.78
CA ASP A 183 -18.98 -19.83 3.76
C ASP A 183 -18.36 -19.92 5.16
N LEU A 184 -18.17 -18.75 5.78
CA LEU A 184 -17.64 -18.62 7.14
C LEU A 184 -18.77 -18.10 8.02
N PHE A 185 -19.37 -19.00 8.81
CA PHE A 185 -20.45 -18.66 9.75
C PHE A 185 -21.66 -17.97 9.08
N GLY A 186 -22.03 -18.35 7.85
CA GLY A 186 -23.13 -17.73 7.10
C GLY A 186 -22.75 -16.41 6.42
N ILE A 187 -21.44 -16.17 6.23
CA ILE A 187 -20.89 -15.04 5.50
C ILE A 187 -20.13 -15.59 4.28
N PRO A 188 -20.61 -15.33 3.05
CA PRO A 188 -19.89 -15.71 1.85
C PRO A 188 -18.66 -14.80 1.65
N ILE A 189 -17.47 -15.39 1.68
CA ILE A 189 -16.19 -14.71 1.48
C ILE A 189 -15.54 -15.24 0.20
N LEU A 190 -15.14 -14.36 -0.73
CA LEU A 190 -14.36 -14.80 -1.89
C LEU A 190 -13.02 -15.39 -1.43
N LYS A 191 -12.63 -16.55 -1.96
CA LYS A 191 -11.35 -17.18 -1.58
C LYS A 191 -10.15 -16.24 -1.80
N THR A 192 -10.21 -15.39 -2.84
CA THR A 192 -9.22 -14.35 -3.10
C THR A 192 -9.16 -13.29 -1.99
N GLN A 193 -10.31 -12.85 -1.46
CA GLN A 193 -10.37 -11.92 -0.32
C GLN A 193 -9.78 -12.56 0.94
N ALA A 194 -10.15 -13.82 1.23
CA ALA A 194 -9.58 -14.55 2.35
C ALA A 194 -8.05 -14.67 2.24
N LEU A 195 -7.54 -15.01 1.04
CA LEU A 195 -6.11 -15.08 0.79
C LEU A 195 -5.42 -13.72 1.00
N VAL A 196 -6.00 -12.62 0.52
CA VAL A 196 -5.46 -11.26 0.70
C VAL A 196 -5.41 -10.89 2.18
N ILE A 197 -6.48 -11.12 2.94
CA ILE A 197 -6.54 -10.81 4.37
C ILE A 197 -5.49 -11.63 5.14
N VAL A 198 -5.44 -12.95 4.93
CA VAL A 198 -4.48 -13.83 5.60
C VAL A 198 -3.05 -13.44 5.24
N SER A 199 -2.75 -13.22 3.96
CA SER A 199 -1.43 -12.81 3.50
C SER A 199 -1.02 -11.48 4.12
N ALA A 200 -1.93 -10.51 4.21
CA ALA A 200 -1.66 -9.23 4.85
C ALA A 200 -1.34 -9.36 6.33
N VAL A 201 -2.12 -10.13 7.08
CA VAL A 201 -1.85 -10.38 8.50
C VAL A 201 -0.49 -11.06 8.68
N VAL A 202 -0.19 -12.10 7.90
CA VAL A 202 1.09 -12.80 7.96
C VAL A 202 2.26 -11.87 7.65
N LEU A 203 2.17 -11.06 6.59
CA LEU A 203 3.24 -10.13 6.19
C LEU A 203 3.42 -9.00 7.21
N MET A 204 2.35 -8.48 7.79
CA MET A 204 2.43 -7.48 8.86
C MET A 204 3.12 -8.04 10.09
N ILE A 205 2.72 -9.23 10.57
CA ILE A 205 3.36 -9.91 11.70
C ILE A 205 4.83 -10.18 11.39
N ALA A 206 5.13 -10.69 10.18
CA ALA A 206 6.49 -10.96 9.74
C ALA A 206 7.35 -9.69 9.72
N LEU A 207 6.82 -8.56 9.23
CA LEU A 207 7.56 -7.30 9.23
C LEU A 207 7.79 -6.77 10.64
N VAL A 208 6.76 -6.76 11.49
CA VAL A 208 6.89 -6.31 12.89
C VAL A 208 7.94 -7.16 13.60
N TYR A 209 7.86 -8.49 13.48
CA TYR A 209 8.85 -9.39 14.01
C TYR A 209 10.26 -9.10 13.46
N PHE A 210 10.38 -8.88 12.15
CA PHE A 210 11.65 -8.52 11.51
C PHE A 210 12.25 -7.25 12.12
N VAL A 211 11.47 -6.17 12.23
CA VAL A 211 11.94 -4.88 12.73
C VAL A 211 12.24 -4.93 14.23
N GLU A 212 11.41 -5.61 15.02
CA GLU A 212 11.53 -5.61 16.47
C GLU A 212 12.53 -6.62 17.01
N ARG A 213 12.63 -7.80 16.39
CA ARG A 213 13.38 -8.94 16.95
C ARG A 213 14.70 -9.24 16.23
N THR A 214 14.92 -8.78 15.01
CA THR A 214 16.17 -9.08 14.28
C THR A 214 17.29 -8.07 14.56
N ARG A 215 18.54 -8.47 14.30
CA ARG A 215 19.72 -7.58 14.41
C ARG A 215 19.62 -6.41 13.44
N THR A 216 19.25 -6.68 12.19
CA THR A 216 19.03 -5.64 11.16
C THR A 216 17.92 -4.69 11.58
N GLY A 217 16.81 -5.21 12.12
CA GLY A 217 15.70 -4.42 12.67
C GLY A 217 16.13 -3.47 13.79
N ARG A 218 16.96 -3.95 14.73
CA ARG A 218 17.54 -3.10 15.78
C ARG A 218 18.46 -2.01 15.22
N ALA A 219 19.31 -2.35 14.24
CA ALA A 219 20.18 -1.38 13.59
C ALA A 219 19.36 -0.29 12.87
N MET A 220 18.34 -0.66 12.09
CA MET A 220 17.46 0.29 11.42
C MET A 220 16.80 1.28 12.39
N ARG A 221 16.30 0.79 13.53
CA ARG A 221 15.70 1.65 14.57
C ARG A 221 16.72 2.54 15.26
N ALA A 222 17.94 2.05 15.52
CA ALA A 222 19.00 2.88 16.09
C ALA A 222 19.36 4.04 15.15
N VAL A 223 19.43 3.77 13.84
CA VAL A 223 19.73 4.77 12.81
C VAL A 223 18.61 5.78 12.63
N SER A 224 17.34 5.38 12.82
CA SER A 224 16.21 6.32 12.79
C SER A 224 16.17 7.26 14.01
N GLU A 225 16.69 6.84 15.17
CA GLU A 225 16.78 7.71 16.34
C GLU A 225 17.89 8.75 16.19
N ASP A 226 19.13 8.29 15.96
CA ASP A 226 20.27 9.16 15.71
C ASP A 226 21.30 8.43 14.83
N LYS A 227 21.43 8.90 13.59
CA LYS A 227 22.34 8.30 12.61
C LYS A 227 23.82 8.41 13.02
N ASP A 228 24.21 9.53 13.63
CA ASP A 228 25.61 9.80 13.97
C ASP A 228 26.03 8.98 15.19
N VAL A 229 25.17 8.90 16.22
CA VAL A 229 25.40 8.02 17.38
C VAL A 229 25.40 6.55 16.95
N ALA A 230 24.48 6.13 16.09
CA ALA A 230 24.45 4.76 15.55
C ALA A 230 25.77 4.40 14.85
N ALA A 231 26.36 5.33 14.09
CA ALA A 231 27.66 5.15 13.44
C ALA A 231 28.81 4.97 14.45
N LEU A 232 28.82 5.76 15.53
CA LEU A 232 29.80 5.64 16.62
C LEU A 232 29.70 4.30 17.36
N MET A 233 28.52 3.68 17.38
CA MET A 233 28.28 2.36 17.95
C MET A 233 28.64 1.21 16.98
N GLY A 234 29.28 1.51 15.84
CA GLY A 234 29.78 0.51 14.89
C GLY A 234 28.76 0.03 13.85
N ILE A 235 27.62 0.71 13.71
CA ILE A 235 26.64 0.43 12.65
C ILE A 235 27.11 1.10 11.35
N ASN A 236 27.20 0.34 10.26
CA ASN A 236 27.60 0.85 8.94
C ASN A 236 26.40 1.57 8.25
N VAL A 237 26.51 2.89 8.03
CA VAL A 237 25.38 3.79 7.64
C VAL A 237 25.67 4.78 6.51
#